data_AF-A0A6V7VDA5-F1
#
_entry.id   AF-A0A6V7VDA5-F1
#
_cell.length_a   1.000
_cell.length_b   1.000
_cell.length_c   1.000
_cell.angle_alpha   90.00
_cell.angle_beta   90.00
_cell.angle_gamma   90.00
#
_symmetry.space_group_name_H-M   'P 1'
#
loop_
_entity.id
_entity.type
_entity.pdbx_description
1 polymer ?
#
loop_
_entity_poly.entity_id
_entity_poly.type
_entity_poly.pdbx_seq_one_letter_code
_entity_poly.pdbx_strand_id
1 'polypeptide(L)'
;MQEMESIGQAFEELQEQNKKLLEQLREKEEVNLKLMSERIKSTQGQKKIKDEKDLLSKTIQSMENQLAAKMLLCQKLEEKEKILIEQRGTLEHEIRIREQHNESLKKKACEFSQLSTDLKLRLERLDVQFNELRENVIKKASTHEADANKIKRLEEEKSSMKRKLDRAKKMEKLENVDQVIQEENRILRESLTCPSCKVRRKNAILEKCHHVFCFECIRQRYDNRRRKCPKCNAAFGANDYHRIYLE
;
A
#
# COMPACT_ATOMS: atom_id res chain seq x y z
N MET A 1 64.07 -77.77 -145.42
CA MET A 1 63.52 -78.34 -144.16
C MET A 1 64.11 -77.66 -142.93
N GLN A 2 65.44 -77.56 -142.80
CA GLN A 2 66.10 -76.90 -141.65
C GLN A 2 65.71 -75.42 -141.42
N GLU A 3 65.52 -74.59 -142.45
CA GLU A 3 65.10 -73.19 -142.26
C GLU A 3 63.65 -73.06 -141.76
N MET A 4 62.77 -74.00 -142.14
CA MET A 4 61.37 -74.01 -141.72
C MET A 4 61.25 -74.47 -140.25
N GLU A 5 62.10 -75.41 -139.82
CA GLU A 5 62.22 -75.83 -138.41
C GLU A 5 62.82 -74.72 -137.53
N SER A 6 63.83 -73.99 -138.01
CA SER A 6 64.43 -72.87 -137.28
C SER A 6 63.47 -71.69 -137.09
N ILE A 7 62.72 -71.34 -138.13
CA ILE A 7 61.65 -70.32 -138.04
C ILE A 7 60.51 -70.80 -137.14
N GLY A 8 60.18 -72.09 -137.16
CA GLY A 8 59.19 -72.72 -136.27
C GLY A 8 59.60 -72.65 -134.79
N GLN A 9 60.85 -72.99 -134.47
CA GLN A 9 61.41 -72.90 -133.11
C GLN A 9 61.45 -71.44 -132.61
N ALA A 10 61.92 -70.50 -133.43
CA ALA A 10 61.91 -69.08 -133.06
C ALA A 10 60.49 -68.55 -132.82
N PHE A 11 59.51 -69.02 -133.60
CA PHE A 11 58.10 -68.67 -133.41
C PHE A 11 57.49 -69.29 -132.14
N GLU A 12 57.80 -70.55 -131.84
CA GLU A 12 57.40 -71.21 -130.58
C GLU A 12 58.02 -70.52 -129.36
N GLU A 13 59.30 -70.18 -129.40
CA GLU A 13 59.98 -69.42 -128.34
C GLU A 13 59.34 -68.04 -128.14
N LEU A 14 58.98 -67.35 -129.23
CA LEU A 14 58.34 -66.03 -129.17
C LEU A 14 56.88 -66.13 -128.68
N GLN A 15 56.16 -67.20 -129.05
CA GLN A 15 54.85 -67.52 -128.47
C GLN A 15 54.94 -67.81 -126.97
N GLU A 16 55.94 -68.58 -126.54
CA GLU A 16 56.13 -68.93 -125.15
C GLU A 16 56.58 -67.73 -124.30
N GLN A 17 57.44 -66.87 -124.85
CA GLN A 17 57.78 -65.58 -124.25
C GLN A 17 56.55 -64.66 -124.15
N ASN A 18 55.73 -64.55 -125.20
CA ASN A 18 54.49 -63.79 -125.16
C ASN A 18 53.51 -64.33 -124.10
N LYS A 19 53.41 -65.67 -123.98
CA LYS A 19 52.59 -66.30 -122.94
C LYS A 19 53.09 -65.95 -121.53
N LYS A 20 54.41 -66.06 -121.28
CA LYS A 20 55.03 -65.69 -120.00
C LYS A 20 54.82 -64.20 -119.68
N LEU A 21 54.98 -63.31 -120.66
CA LEU A 21 54.74 -61.88 -120.47
C LEU A 21 53.28 -61.58 -120.16
N LEU A 22 52.33 -62.23 -120.83
CA LEU A 22 50.90 -62.11 -120.54
C LEU A 22 50.55 -62.61 -119.14
N GLU A 23 51.18 -63.69 -118.69
CA GLU A 23 50.98 -64.27 -117.36
C GLU A 23 51.55 -63.35 -116.26
N GLN A 24 52.75 -62.82 -116.46
CA GLN A 24 53.33 -61.78 -115.58
C GLN A 24 52.51 -60.50 -115.54
N LEU A 25 51.91 -60.09 -116.67
CA LEU A 25 51.04 -58.92 -116.71
C LEU A 25 49.78 -59.16 -115.86
N ARG A 26 49.15 -60.34 -115.99
CA ARG A 26 47.99 -60.71 -115.16
C ARG A 26 48.33 -60.78 -113.68
N GLU A 27 49.46 -61.39 -113.31
CA GLU A 27 49.90 -61.45 -111.91
C GLU A 27 50.14 -60.05 -111.34
N LYS A 28 50.78 -59.15 -112.11
CA LYS A 28 50.97 -57.75 -111.73
C LYS A 28 49.66 -57.01 -111.56
N GLU A 29 48.70 -57.21 -112.47
CA GLU A 29 47.36 -56.63 -112.37
C GLU A 29 46.63 -57.12 -111.11
N GLU A 30 46.72 -58.41 -110.78
CA GLU A 30 46.10 -58.99 -109.58
C GLU A 30 46.73 -58.44 -108.30
N VAL A 31 48.07 -58.34 -108.24
CA VAL A 31 48.79 -57.71 -107.11
C VAL A 31 48.43 -56.23 -106.99
N ASN A 32 48.35 -55.50 -108.10
CA ASN A 32 48.00 -54.08 -108.09
C ASN A 32 46.55 -53.85 -107.59
N LEU A 33 45.60 -54.71 -107.99
CA LEU A 33 44.24 -54.67 -107.46
C LEU A 33 44.18 -54.94 -105.95
N LYS A 34 44.96 -55.91 -105.45
CA LYS A 34 45.07 -56.19 -104.00
C LYS A 34 45.65 -55.00 -103.25
N LEU A 35 46.75 -54.42 -103.73
CA LEU A 35 47.36 -53.23 -103.13
C LEU A 35 46.43 -52.02 -103.16
N MET A 36 45.67 -51.83 -104.25
CA MET A 36 44.70 -50.75 -104.33
C MET A 36 43.57 -50.93 -103.31
N SER A 37 43.07 -52.16 -103.14
CA SER A 37 42.06 -52.51 -102.13
C SER A 37 42.56 -52.28 -100.70
N GLU A 38 43.78 -52.74 -100.39
CA GLU A 38 44.41 -52.51 -99.09
C GLU A 38 44.67 -51.03 -98.83
N ARG A 39 45.13 -50.28 -99.83
CA ARG A 39 45.31 -48.82 -99.73
C ARG A 39 43.99 -48.13 -99.42
N ILE A 40 42.89 -48.50 -100.09
CA ILE A 40 41.56 -47.95 -99.83
C ILE A 40 41.11 -48.27 -98.40
N LYS A 41 41.23 -49.53 -97.97
CA LYS A 41 40.87 -49.96 -96.60
C LYS A 41 41.67 -49.22 -95.53
N SER A 42 42.99 -49.11 -95.71
CA SER A 42 43.88 -48.39 -94.80
C SER A 42 43.53 -46.90 -94.73
N THR A 43 43.31 -46.25 -95.87
CA THR A 43 42.93 -44.83 -95.93
C THR A 43 41.57 -44.58 -95.25
N GLN A 44 40.59 -45.47 -95.47
CA GLN A 44 39.29 -45.38 -94.82
C GLN A 44 39.39 -45.61 -93.30
N GLY A 45 40.24 -46.55 -92.86
CA GLY A 45 40.53 -46.79 -91.45
C GLY A 45 41.19 -45.59 -90.78
N GLN A 46 42.21 -45.00 -91.40
CA GLN A 46 42.86 -43.79 -90.91
C GLN A 46 41.89 -42.62 -90.79
N LYS A 47 40.98 -42.45 -91.76
CA LYS A 47 39.95 -41.42 -91.70
C LYS A 47 39.02 -41.62 -90.49
N LYS A 48 38.52 -42.85 -90.27
CA LYS A 48 37.66 -43.16 -89.11
C LYS A 48 38.35 -42.88 -87.79
N ILE A 49 39.60 -43.33 -87.62
CA ILE A 49 40.38 -43.09 -86.39
C ILE A 49 40.59 -41.59 -86.16
N LYS A 50 40.84 -40.82 -87.23
CA LYS A 50 40.97 -39.36 -87.13
C LYS A 50 39.65 -38.70 -86.71
N ASP A 51 38.54 -39.08 -87.33
CA ASP A 51 37.22 -38.56 -86.98
C ASP A 51 36.83 -38.90 -85.53
N GLU A 52 37.13 -40.12 -85.06
CA GLU A 52 36.95 -40.54 -83.66
C GLU A 52 37.84 -39.77 -82.69
N LYS A 53 39.12 -39.55 -83.04
CA LYS A 53 40.04 -38.74 -82.24
C LYS A 53 39.56 -37.30 -82.12
N ASP A 54 39.09 -36.71 -83.22
CA ASP A 54 38.58 -35.33 -83.22
C ASP A 54 37.28 -35.23 -82.40
N LEU A 55 36.42 -36.24 -82.44
CA LEU A 55 35.22 -36.31 -81.60
C LEU A 55 35.58 -36.43 -80.12
N LEU A 56 36.52 -37.32 -79.77
CA LEU A 56 37.01 -37.48 -78.40
C LEU A 56 37.67 -36.21 -77.88
N SER A 57 38.45 -35.51 -78.71
CA SER A 57 39.06 -34.24 -78.32
C SER A 57 38.00 -33.18 -78.00
N LYS A 58 36.90 -33.14 -78.76
CA LYS A 58 35.78 -32.21 -78.49
C LYS A 58 35.02 -32.57 -77.22
N THR A 59 34.82 -33.86 -76.93
CA THR A 59 34.14 -34.29 -75.70
C THR A 59 35.00 -33.99 -74.48
N ILE A 60 36.31 -34.25 -74.54
CA ILE A 60 37.25 -33.91 -73.46
C ILE A 60 37.21 -32.40 -73.18
N GLN A 61 37.33 -31.56 -74.21
CA GLN A 61 37.26 -30.10 -74.03
C GLN A 61 35.93 -29.65 -73.40
N SER A 62 34.82 -30.26 -73.80
CA SER A 62 33.50 -29.97 -73.21
C SER A 62 33.45 -30.36 -71.73
N MET A 63 33.97 -31.54 -71.38
CA MET A 63 34.03 -32.00 -69.98
C MET A 63 34.96 -31.13 -69.13
N GLU A 64 36.11 -30.70 -69.65
CA GLU A 64 37.02 -29.78 -68.97
C GLU A 64 36.34 -28.43 -68.67
N ASN A 65 35.61 -27.88 -69.65
CA ASN A 65 34.84 -26.64 -69.47
C ASN A 65 33.74 -26.82 -68.41
N GLN A 66 33.05 -27.96 -68.40
CA GLN A 66 32.04 -28.27 -67.38
C GLN A 66 32.69 -28.42 -66.00
N LEU A 67 33.83 -29.09 -65.89
CA LEU A 67 34.55 -29.26 -64.64
C LEU A 67 34.99 -27.91 -64.07
N ALA A 68 35.57 -27.04 -64.90
CA ALA A 68 35.96 -25.68 -64.51
C ALA A 68 34.76 -24.86 -64.00
N ALA A 69 33.62 -24.94 -64.69
CA ALA A 69 32.39 -24.27 -64.27
C ALA A 69 31.86 -24.81 -62.92
N LYS A 70 31.93 -26.13 -62.70
CA LYS A 70 31.54 -26.76 -61.43
C LYS A 70 32.48 -26.39 -60.30
N MET A 71 33.79 -26.36 -60.53
CA MET A 71 34.78 -25.92 -59.52
C MET A 71 34.52 -24.48 -59.08
N LEU A 72 34.26 -23.57 -60.02
CA LEU A 72 33.93 -22.18 -59.71
C LEU A 72 32.62 -22.07 -58.90
N LEU A 73 31.63 -22.90 -59.22
CA LEU A 73 30.38 -22.95 -58.45
C LEU A 73 30.63 -23.45 -57.02
N CYS A 74 31.44 -24.50 -56.83
CA CYS A 74 31.79 -25.01 -55.50
C CYS A 74 32.47 -23.93 -54.66
N GLN A 75 33.44 -23.19 -55.21
CA GLN A 75 34.11 -22.08 -54.51
C GLN A 75 33.12 -21.00 -54.04
N LYS A 76 32.18 -20.60 -54.93
CA LYS A 76 31.13 -19.63 -54.56
C LYS A 76 30.20 -20.15 -53.47
N LEU A 77 29.89 -21.44 -53.47
CA LEU A 77 29.06 -22.05 -52.44
C LEU A 77 29.79 -22.11 -51.10
N GLU A 78 31.09 -22.44 -51.09
CA GLU A 78 31.93 -22.44 -49.88
C GLU A 78 32.07 -21.04 -49.27
N GLU A 79 32.25 -20.00 -50.09
CA GLU A 79 32.27 -18.60 -49.62
C GLU A 79 30.93 -18.21 -49.02
N LYS A 80 29.82 -18.56 -49.67
CA LYS A 80 28.47 -18.29 -49.15
C LYS A 80 28.20 -19.04 -47.86
N GLU A 81 28.64 -20.29 -47.74
CA GLU A 81 28.52 -21.09 -46.53
C GLU A 81 29.28 -20.44 -45.37
N LYS A 82 30.51 -19.97 -45.58
CA LYS A 82 31.30 -19.24 -44.57
C LYS A 82 30.56 -18.00 -44.06
N ILE A 83 30.01 -17.18 -44.97
CA ILE A 83 29.25 -15.98 -44.60
C ILE A 83 28.00 -16.36 -43.79
N LEU A 84 27.27 -17.39 -44.19
CA LEU A 84 26.08 -17.86 -43.47
C LEU A 84 26.42 -18.41 -42.08
N ILE A 85 27.55 -19.09 -41.91
CA ILE A 85 28.01 -19.57 -40.61
C ILE A 85 28.34 -18.39 -39.69
N GLU A 86 29.01 -17.36 -40.20
CA GLU A 86 29.34 -16.15 -39.43
C GLU A 86 28.06 -15.41 -39.01
N GLN A 87 27.13 -15.20 -39.95
CA GLN A 87 25.81 -14.58 -39.66
C GLN A 87 25.00 -15.38 -38.65
N ARG A 88 25.04 -16.72 -38.72
CA ARG A 88 24.40 -17.56 -37.71
C ARG A 88 25.02 -17.34 -36.34
N GLY A 89 26.35 -17.28 -36.26
CA GLY A 89 27.06 -17.02 -35.01
C GLY A 89 26.71 -15.67 -34.38
N THR A 90 26.59 -14.61 -35.20
CA THR A 90 26.16 -13.29 -34.70
C THR A 90 24.73 -13.32 -34.18
N LEU A 91 23.80 -13.94 -34.91
CA LEU A 91 22.40 -14.07 -34.48
C LEU A 91 22.26 -14.92 -33.20
N GLU A 92 23.01 -16.01 -33.09
CA GLU A 92 23.05 -16.84 -31.87
C GLU A 92 23.60 -16.07 -30.66
N HIS A 93 24.54 -15.14 -30.87
CA HIS A 93 25.03 -14.28 -29.80
C HIS A 93 23.98 -13.24 -29.39
N GLU A 94 23.32 -12.59 -30.35
CA GLU A 94 22.24 -11.63 -30.08
C GLU A 94 21.07 -12.28 -29.34
N ILE A 95 20.65 -13.48 -29.74
CA ILE A 95 19.59 -14.24 -29.05
C ILE A 95 19.96 -14.47 -27.60
N ARG A 96 21.20 -14.92 -27.31
CA ARG A 96 21.66 -15.13 -25.93
C ARG A 96 21.61 -13.86 -25.08
N ILE A 97 22.04 -12.73 -25.62
CA ILE A 97 21.96 -11.43 -24.91
C ILE A 97 20.50 -11.05 -24.65
N ARG A 98 19.62 -11.23 -25.65
CA ARG A 98 18.19 -10.91 -25.52
C ARG A 98 17.50 -11.81 -24.49
N GLU A 99 17.85 -13.09 -24.43
CA GLU A 99 17.34 -14.02 -23.42
C GLU A 99 17.76 -13.63 -22.01
N GLN A 100 19.05 -13.33 -21.79
CA GLN A 100 19.56 -12.84 -20.50
C GLN A 100 18.86 -11.56 -20.05
N HIS A 101 18.67 -10.61 -20.97
CA HIS A 101 17.96 -9.36 -20.68
C HIS A 101 16.48 -9.62 -20.33
N ASN A 102 15.80 -10.50 -21.06
CA ASN A 102 14.42 -10.87 -20.81
C ASN A 102 14.26 -11.55 -19.44
N GLU A 103 15.18 -12.43 -19.07
CA GLU A 103 15.19 -13.05 -17.75
C GLU A 103 15.37 -12.02 -16.62
N SER A 104 16.26 -11.04 -16.81
CA SER A 104 16.44 -9.93 -15.85
C SER A 104 15.16 -9.09 -15.71
N LEU A 105 14.49 -8.77 -16.82
CA LEU A 105 13.23 -8.03 -16.81
C LEU A 105 12.11 -8.83 -16.12
N LYS A 106 12.02 -10.14 -16.35
CA LYS A 106 11.05 -11.02 -15.68
C LYS A 106 11.27 -11.05 -14.16
N LYS A 107 12.53 -11.12 -13.70
CA LYS A 107 12.87 -11.05 -12.27
C LYS A 107 12.41 -9.73 -11.65
N LYS A 108 12.74 -8.60 -12.27
CA LYS A 108 12.28 -7.27 -11.82
C LYS A 108 10.77 -7.12 -11.82
N ALA A 109 10.08 -7.65 -12.83
CA ALA A 109 8.62 -7.63 -12.89
C ALA A 109 7.99 -8.44 -11.74
N CYS A 110 8.58 -9.58 -11.40
CA CYS A 110 8.16 -10.38 -10.25
C CYS A 110 8.37 -9.63 -8.93
N GLU A 111 9.54 -9.01 -8.74
CA GLU A 111 9.85 -8.18 -7.56
C GLU A 111 8.87 -7.01 -7.39
N PHE A 112 8.59 -6.27 -8.47
CA PHE A 112 7.63 -5.16 -8.43
C PHE A 112 6.19 -5.64 -8.16
N SER A 113 5.81 -6.80 -8.71
CA SER A 113 4.51 -7.41 -8.42
C SER A 113 4.39 -7.76 -6.93
N GLN A 114 5.40 -8.42 -6.36
CA GLN A 114 5.45 -8.75 -4.93
C GLN A 114 5.41 -7.50 -4.05
N LEU A 115 6.22 -6.48 -4.36
CA LEU A 115 6.22 -5.21 -3.63
C LEU A 115 4.86 -4.52 -3.68
N SER A 116 4.20 -4.53 -4.85
CA SER A 116 2.86 -3.96 -5.01
C SER A 116 1.83 -4.70 -4.13
N THR A 117 1.90 -6.03 -4.07
CA THR A 117 1.02 -6.81 -3.20
C THR A 117 1.29 -6.55 -1.71
N ASP A 118 2.55 -6.46 -1.29
CA ASP A 118 2.91 -6.16 0.10
C ASP A 118 2.45 -4.75 0.52
N LEU A 119 2.66 -3.75 -0.35
CA LEU A 119 2.20 -2.38 -0.10
C LEU A 119 0.68 -2.30 0.00
N LYS A 120 -0.07 -3.03 -0.84
CA LYS A 120 -1.54 -3.11 -0.74
C LYS A 120 -1.98 -3.70 0.59
N LEU A 121 -1.39 -4.84 1.00
CA LEU A 121 -1.69 -5.47 2.29
C LEU A 121 -1.35 -4.55 3.46
N ARG A 122 -0.26 -3.80 3.37
CA ARG A 122 0.13 -2.82 4.40
C ARG A 122 -0.86 -1.66 4.47
N LEU A 123 -1.35 -1.19 3.33
CA LEU A 123 -2.35 -0.12 3.25
C LEU A 123 -3.68 -0.59 3.85
N GLU A 124 -4.13 -1.80 3.53
CA GLU A 124 -5.34 -2.40 4.12
C GLU A 124 -5.23 -2.52 5.65
N ARG A 125 -4.08 -2.97 6.17
CA ARG A 125 -3.85 -3.02 7.63
C ARG A 125 -3.90 -1.63 8.28
N LEU A 126 -3.28 -0.64 7.66
CA LEU A 126 -3.30 0.73 8.16
C LEU A 126 -4.72 1.32 8.13
N ASP A 127 -5.51 0.99 7.12
CA ASP A 127 -6.89 1.45 7.01
C ASP A 127 -7.77 0.86 8.12
N VAL A 128 -7.63 -0.45 8.41
CA VAL A 128 -8.28 -1.09 9.56
C VAL A 128 -7.88 -0.41 10.87
N GLN A 129 -6.58 -0.23 11.11
CA GLN A 129 -6.09 0.44 12.33
C GLN A 129 -6.61 1.88 12.45
N PHE A 130 -6.65 2.62 11.35
CA PHE A 130 -7.17 3.98 11.30
C PHE A 130 -8.65 4.02 11.67
N ASN A 131 -9.45 3.11 11.12
CA ASN A 131 -10.88 3.02 11.41
C ASN A 131 -11.15 2.62 12.87
N GLU A 132 -10.39 1.68 13.43
CA GLU A 132 -10.47 1.32 14.85
C GLU A 132 -10.12 2.50 15.77
N LEU A 133 -9.03 3.22 15.49
CA LEU A 133 -8.65 4.42 16.24
C LEU A 133 -9.71 5.51 16.12
N ARG A 134 -10.25 5.73 14.92
CA ARG A 134 -11.33 6.69 14.68
C ARG A 134 -12.57 6.36 15.50
N GLU A 135 -13.01 5.10 15.51
CA GLU A 135 -14.12 4.65 16.36
C GLU A 135 -13.83 4.87 17.85
N ASN A 136 -12.63 4.54 18.30
CA ASN A 136 -12.23 4.72 19.70
C ASN A 136 -12.22 6.19 20.11
N VAL A 137 -11.79 7.09 19.23
CA VAL A 137 -11.85 8.54 19.46
C VAL A 137 -13.30 9.00 19.57
N ILE A 138 -14.19 8.56 18.68
CA ILE A 138 -15.62 8.90 18.72
C ILE A 138 -16.25 8.41 20.04
N LYS A 139 -16.00 7.15 20.43
CA LYS A 139 -16.49 6.57 21.69
C LYS A 139 -15.97 7.35 22.91
N LYS A 140 -14.69 7.72 22.94
CA LYS A 140 -14.11 8.51 24.03
C LYS A 140 -14.69 9.92 24.10
N ALA A 141 -14.92 10.55 22.93
CA ALA A 141 -15.52 11.88 22.88
C ALA A 141 -16.94 11.88 23.44
N SER A 142 -17.77 10.88 23.07
CA SER A 142 -19.14 10.77 23.59
C SER A 142 -19.18 10.47 25.08
N THR A 143 -18.29 9.60 25.59
CA THR A 143 -18.17 9.39 27.05
C THR A 143 -17.72 10.65 27.78
N HIS A 144 -16.76 11.38 27.21
CA HIS A 144 -16.28 12.62 27.82
C HIS A 144 -17.38 13.69 27.86
N GLU A 145 -18.19 13.81 26.82
CA GLU A 145 -19.34 14.71 26.80
C GLU A 145 -20.41 14.31 27.83
N ALA A 146 -20.70 13.02 27.96
CA ALA A 146 -21.63 12.50 28.97
C ALA A 146 -21.13 12.79 30.40
N ASP A 147 -19.85 12.57 30.66
CA ASP A 147 -19.23 12.87 31.94
C ASP A 147 -19.21 14.38 32.23
N ALA A 148 -18.89 15.21 31.23
CA ALA A 148 -18.94 16.66 31.36
C ALA A 148 -20.35 17.16 31.72
N ASN A 149 -21.39 16.60 31.10
CA ASN A 149 -22.79 16.90 31.41
C ASN A 149 -23.18 16.41 32.81
N LYS A 150 -22.70 15.25 33.23
CA LYS A 150 -22.92 14.71 34.57
C LYS A 150 -22.24 15.58 35.64
N ILE A 151 -21.02 16.03 35.40
CA ILE A 151 -20.29 16.95 36.28
C ILE A 151 -21.09 18.25 36.44
N LYS A 152 -21.56 18.86 35.34
CA LYS A 152 -22.40 20.08 35.40
C LYS A 152 -23.64 19.89 36.27
N ARG A 153 -24.38 18.77 36.11
CA ARG A 153 -25.56 18.47 36.94
C ARG A 153 -25.21 18.31 38.42
N LEU A 154 -24.13 17.58 38.73
CA LEU A 154 -23.67 17.41 40.11
C LEU A 154 -23.20 18.74 40.73
N GLU A 155 -22.60 19.62 39.94
CA GLU A 155 -22.24 20.98 40.38
C GLU A 155 -23.47 21.84 40.68
N GLU A 156 -24.51 21.77 39.84
CA GLU A 156 -25.80 22.43 40.07
C GLU A 156 -26.47 21.91 41.35
N GLU A 157 -26.55 20.58 41.53
CA GLU A 157 -27.08 19.94 42.74
C GLU A 157 -26.28 20.35 43.99
N LYS A 158 -24.95 20.32 43.91
CA LYS A 158 -24.05 20.79 44.99
C LYS A 158 -24.33 22.24 45.33
N SER A 159 -24.53 23.11 44.33
CA SER A 159 -24.86 24.53 44.56
C SER A 159 -26.23 24.71 45.24
N SER A 160 -27.22 23.91 44.84
CA SER A 160 -28.56 23.91 45.42
C SER A 160 -28.55 23.43 46.86
N MET A 161 -27.86 22.33 47.16
CA MET A 161 -27.70 21.80 48.51
C MET A 161 -26.91 22.75 49.41
N LYS A 162 -25.86 23.41 48.89
CA LYS A 162 -25.18 24.50 49.62
C LYS A 162 -26.14 25.64 49.99
N ARG A 163 -26.96 26.12 49.05
CA ARG A 163 -27.97 27.15 49.32
C ARG A 163 -29.00 26.71 50.37
N LYS A 164 -29.44 25.45 50.33
CA LYS A 164 -30.35 24.88 51.33
C LYS A 164 -29.69 24.80 52.71
N LEU A 165 -28.44 24.36 52.78
CA LEU A 165 -27.65 24.31 54.02
C LEU A 165 -27.47 25.73 54.61
N ASP A 166 -27.14 26.71 53.79
CA ASP A 166 -26.99 28.11 54.24
C ASP A 166 -28.31 28.69 54.77
N ARG A 167 -29.45 28.33 54.17
CA ARG A 167 -30.79 28.68 54.68
C ARG A 167 -31.07 28.01 56.02
N ALA A 168 -30.80 26.73 56.16
CA ALA A 168 -30.99 25.99 57.42
C ALA A 168 -30.12 26.59 58.55
N LYS A 169 -28.85 26.90 58.28
CA LYS A 169 -27.96 27.60 59.23
C LYS A 169 -28.45 29.00 59.63
N LYS A 170 -29.10 29.73 58.70
CA LYS A 170 -29.74 31.01 59.02
C LYS A 170 -30.98 30.83 59.90
N MET A 171 -31.75 29.76 59.70
CA MET A 171 -32.90 29.42 60.56
C MET A 171 -32.46 29.03 61.97
N GLU A 172 -31.36 28.29 62.11
CA GLU A 172 -30.75 27.95 63.41
C GLU A 172 -30.32 29.21 64.19
N LYS A 173 -29.86 30.26 63.49
CA LYS A 173 -29.55 31.57 64.11
C LYS A 173 -30.76 32.32 64.68
N LEU A 174 -32.00 31.96 64.33
CA LEU A 174 -33.21 32.58 64.89
C LEU A 174 -33.49 32.13 66.34
N GLU A 175 -32.80 31.13 66.88
CA GLU A 175 -32.89 30.73 68.30
C GLU A 175 -32.49 31.86 69.27
N ASN A 176 -31.71 32.86 68.82
CA ASN A 176 -31.38 34.04 69.63
C ASN A 176 -32.58 34.96 69.89
N VAL A 177 -33.66 34.87 69.10
CA VAL A 177 -34.86 35.72 69.29
C VAL A 177 -35.62 35.31 70.56
N ASP A 178 -35.68 34.01 70.86
CA ASP A 178 -36.36 33.50 72.07
C ASP A 178 -35.64 33.93 73.35
N GLN A 179 -34.32 34.01 73.34
CA GLN A 179 -33.54 34.48 74.50
C GLN A 179 -33.78 35.97 74.79
N VAL A 180 -33.91 36.79 73.76
CA VAL A 180 -34.19 38.23 73.90
C VAL A 180 -35.59 38.47 74.49
N ILE A 181 -36.60 37.72 74.01
CA ILE A 181 -37.99 37.82 74.51
C ILE A 181 -38.09 37.35 75.97
N GLN A 182 -37.35 36.31 76.35
CA GLN A 182 -37.30 35.82 77.74
C GLN A 182 -36.67 36.84 78.70
N GLU A 183 -35.59 37.51 78.29
CA GLU A 183 -34.94 38.54 79.10
C GLU A 183 -35.80 39.80 79.24
N GLU A 184 -36.48 40.25 78.18
CA GLU A 184 -37.45 41.35 78.28
C GLU A 184 -38.62 41.03 79.23
N ASN A 185 -39.15 39.79 79.16
CA ASN A 185 -40.17 39.33 80.10
C ASN A 185 -39.70 39.37 81.56
N ARG A 186 -38.43 39.02 81.81
CA ARG A 186 -37.84 39.08 83.16
C ARG A 186 -37.80 40.51 83.68
N ILE A 187 -37.31 41.45 82.86
CA ILE A 187 -37.20 42.87 83.23
C ILE A 187 -38.58 43.48 83.53
N LEU A 188 -39.59 43.19 82.69
CA LEU A 188 -40.96 43.67 82.91
C LEU A 188 -41.57 43.11 84.20
N ARG A 189 -41.35 41.82 84.49
CA ARG A 189 -41.82 41.19 85.75
C ARG A 189 -41.18 41.81 86.98
N GLU A 190 -39.88 42.11 86.94
CA GLU A 190 -39.18 42.80 88.04
C GLU A 190 -39.72 44.21 88.26
N SER A 191 -39.96 44.97 87.19
CA SER A 191 -40.50 46.34 87.27
C SER A 191 -41.88 46.40 87.94
N LEU A 192 -42.73 45.38 87.75
CA LEU A 192 -44.06 45.31 88.37
C LEU A 192 -44.06 44.77 89.81
N THR A 193 -42.90 44.34 90.32
CA THR A 193 -42.78 43.72 91.65
C THR A 193 -42.41 44.76 92.72
N CYS A 194 -43.03 44.64 93.89
CA CYS A 194 -42.85 45.56 95.02
C CYS A 194 -41.38 45.57 95.46
N PRO A 195 -40.70 46.71 95.45
CA PRO A 195 -39.29 46.78 95.80
C PRO A 195 -39.02 46.52 97.30
N SER A 196 -40.04 46.60 98.15
CA SER A 196 -39.88 46.37 99.59
C SER A 196 -39.90 44.89 99.99
N CYS A 197 -40.61 44.03 99.26
CA CYS A 197 -40.62 42.58 99.55
C CYS A 197 -40.05 41.74 98.40
N LYS A 198 -39.91 42.29 97.20
CA LYS A 198 -39.47 41.61 95.97
C LYS A 198 -40.29 40.36 95.59
N VAL A 199 -41.48 40.21 96.15
CA VAL A 199 -42.34 39.02 95.95
C VAL A 199 -43.69 39.41 95.37
N ARG A 200 -44.37 40.38 95.99
CA ARG A 200 -45.73 40.77 95.59
C ARG A 200 -45.71 41.86 94.54
N ARG A 201 -46.73 41.90 93.67
CA ARG A 201 -46.91 42.99 92.71
C ARG A 201 -47.17 44.32 93.42
N LYS A 202 -46.76 45.40 92.76
CA LYS A 202 -47.07 46.78 93.12
C LYS A 202 -48.59 47.00 93.04
N ASN A 203 -49.22 47.43 94.12
CA ASN A 203 -50.67 47.70 94.18
C ASN A 203 -51.04 48.73 95.27
N ALA A 204 -50.10 49.53 95.73
CA ALA A 204 -50.35 50.65 96.62
C ALA A 204 -49.40 51.81 96.33
N ILE A 205 -49.93 53.03 96.31
CA ILE A 205 -49.17 54.26 96.12
C ILE A 205 -49.16 55.07 97.40
N LEU A 206 -48.01 55.68 97.71
CA LEU A 206 -47.91 56.72 98.72
C LEU A 206 -48.14 58.08 98.05
N GLU A 207 -49.20 58.79 98.41
CA GLU A 207 -49.63 60.02 97.73
C GLU A 207 -48.59 61.14 97.82
N LYS A 208 -47.94 61.29 98.99
CA LYS A 208 -46.95 62.36 99.20
C LYS A 208 -45.69 62.25 98.34
N CYS A 209 -45.27 61.05 97.96
CA CYS A 209 -44.03 60.85 97.21
C CYS A 209 -44.20 60.00 95.95
N HIS A 210 -45.44 59.65 95.61
CA HIS A 210 -45.84 58.82 94.46
C HIS A 210 -45.07 57.50 94.30
N HIS A 211 -44.51 56.97 95.39
CA HIS A 211 -43.78 55.71 95.35
C HIS A 211 -44.73 54.54 95.54
N VAL A 212 -44.61 53.56 94.65
CA VAL A 212 -45.51 52.41 94.57
C VAL A 212 -44.86 51.14 95.15
N PHE A 213 -45.60 50.47 96.02
CA PHE A 213 -45.22 49.22 96.68
C PHE A 213 -46.43 48.28 96.69
N CYS A 214 -46.33 47.13 97.36
CA CYS A 214 -47.51 46.35 97.68
C CYS A 214 -48.18 46.91 98.93
N PHE A 215 -49.50 46.84 98.95
CA PHE A 215 -50.34 47.33 100.04
C PHE A 215 -49.97 46.71 101.38
N GLU A 216 -49.62 45.42 101.40
CA GLU A 216 -49.16 44.71 102.60
C GLU A 216 -47.88 45.33 103.19
N CYS A 217 -46.90 45.71 102.37
CA CYS A 217 -45.67 46.33 102.87
C CYS A 217 -45.90 47.73 103.44
N ILE A 218 -46.79 48.51 102.82
CA ILE A 218 -47.12 49.85 103.34
C ILE A 218 -47.95 49.75 104.62
N ARG A 219 -48.98 48.89 104.63
CA ARG A 219 -49.82 48.63 105.80
C ARG A 219 -48.99 48.15 106.98
N GLN A 220 -48.12 47.15 106.78
CA GLN A 220 -47.25 46.64 107.84
C GLN A 220 -46.32 47.71 108.42
N ARG A 221 -45.78 48.61 107.58
CA ARG A 221 -44.97 49.75 108.06
C ARG A 221 -45.79 50.76 108.84
N TYR A 222 -47.02 51.03 108.39
CA TYR A 222 -47.94 51.93 109.07
C TYR A 222 -48.32 51.40 110.47
N ASP A 223 -48.69 50.11 110.55
CA ASP A 223 -49.07 49.42 111.79
C ASP A 223 -47.90 49.35 112.77
N ASN A 224 -46.68 49.07 112.29
CA ASN A 224 -45.46 49.04 113.10
C ASN A 224 -44.89 50.43 113.46
N ARG A 225 -45.67 51.51 113.28
CA ARG A 225 -45.27 52.92 113.52
C ARG A 225 -44.00 53.37 112.76
N ARG A 226 -43.54 52.62 111.75
CA ARG A 226 -42.41 52.98 110.86
C ARG A 226 -42.93 53.72 109.63
N ARG A 227 -43.62 54.84 109.90
CA ARG A 227 -44.40 55.64 108.95
C ARG A 227 -43.56 56.51 108.00
N LYS A 228 -42.56 55.90 107.36
CA LYS A 228 -41.68 56.51 106.36
C LYS A 228 -41.61 55.65 105.09
N CYS A 229 -41.66 56.30 103.94
CA CYS A 229 -41.57 55.66 102.63
C CYS A 229 -40.31 54.78 102.54
N PRO A 230 -40.40 53.50 102.14
CA PRO A 230 -39.23 52.63 101.96
C PRO A 230 -38.18 53.17 100.98
N LYS A 231 -38.56 54.02 100.02
CA LYS A 231 -37.69 54.49 98.94
C LYS A 231 -37.08 55.86 99.20
N CYS A 232 -37.88 56.85 99.62
CA CYS A 232 -37.38 58.22 99.84
C CYS A 232 -37.46 58.70 101.29
N ASN A 233 -37.88 57.83 102.22
CA ASN A 233 -37.99 58.15 103.64
C ASN A 233 -38.97 59.28 104.01
N ALA A 234 -39.77 59.76 103.06
CA ALA A 234 -40.85 60.73 103.30
C ALA A 234 -41.88 60.17 104.29
N ALA A 235 -42.31 60.98 105.25
CA ALA A 235 -43.30 60.58 106.24
C ALA A 235 -44.70 60.46 105.59
N PHE A 236 -45.48 59.45 105.98
CA PHE A 236 -46.84 59.23 105.49
C PHE A 236 -47.80 58.84 106.64
N GLY A 237 -49.02 59.36 106.62
CA GLY A 237 -50.09 59.12 107.58
C GLY A 237 -51.17 58.16 107.07
N ALA A 238 -52.28 58.06 107.80
CA ALA A 238 -53.39 57.14 107.49
C ALA A 238 -54.01 57.38 106.10
N ASN A 239 -54.10 58.65 105.71
CA ASN A 239 -54.72 59.06 104.45
C ASN A 239 -53.72 59.22 103.30
N ASP A 240 -52.43 58.96 103.54
CA ASP A 240 -51.37 59.22 102.55
C ASP A 240 -50.98 57.96 101.75
N TYR A 241 -51.75 56.87 101.85
CA TYR A 241 -51.53 55.65 101.07
C TYR A 241 -52.82 55.02 100.56
N HIS A 242 -52.84 54.71 99.27
CA HIS A 242 -54.03 54.23 98.57
C HIS A 242 -53.72 52.96 97.78
N ARG A 243 -54.71 52.08 97.66
CA ARG A 243 -54.61 50.89 96.79
C ARG A 243 -54.78 51.32 95.34
N ILE A 244 -53.92 50.80 94.46
CA ILE A 244 -54.01 50.99 93.02
C ILE A 244 -54.05 49.62 92.33
N TYR A 245 -54.68 49.57 91.16
CA TYR A 245 -54.72 48.39 90.30
C TYR A 245 -53.92 48.70 89.03
N LEU A 246 -52.88 47.91 88.79
CA LEU A 246 -52.07 47.97 87.58
C LEU A 246 -52.53 46.82 86.69
N GLU A 247 -53.05 47.14 85.51
CA GLU A 247 -53.34 46.18 84.44
C GLU A 247 -52.06 45.86 83.64
#